data_AF-A0A0P9NCC3-F1
#
_entry.id   AF-A0A0P9NCC3-F1
#
_cell.length_a   1.000
_cell.length_b   1.000
_cell.length_c   1.000
_cell.angle_alpha   90.00
_cell.angle_beta   90.00
_cell.angle_gamma   90.00
#
_symmetry.space_group_name_H-M   'P 1'
#
loop_
_entity.id
_entity.type
_entity.pdbx_description
1 polymer ?
#
loop_
_entity_poly.entity_id
_entity_poly.type
_entity_poly.pdbx_seq_one_letter_code
_entity_poly.pdbx_strand_id
1 'polypeptide(L)'
;MRSKVTGAQRWVVKIGSALLTADGKGLDRNAMGVWVEQMVALHEAGVELVLVSSGAVAAGMSRLGWTARPSAMHELQAAAAIGQMGLVQAWESSFAEHGRHTAQILLTHDDLSDRKRYLNARSTLRTLVELGVVPVINENDTVVTDEIRFG
;
A
#
# COMPACT_ATOMS: atom_id res chain seq x y z
N MET A 1 1.61 0.88 -26.55
CA MET A 1 1.29 0.74 -25.11
C MET A 1 2.56 0.49 -24.29
N ARG A 2 3.36 -0.56 -24.60
CA ARG A 2 4.66 -0.81 -23.94
C ARG A 2 5.62 0.39 -23.92
N SER A 3 5.78 1.08 -25.05
CA SER A 3 6.66 2.26 -25.15
C SER A 3 6.27 3.44 -24.25
N LYS A 4 4.98 3.56 -23.87
CA LYS A 4 4.51 4.61 -22.95
C LYS A 4 4.87 4.29 -21.49
N VAL A 5 4.98 3.01 -21.15
CA VAL A 5 5.37 2.55 -19.81
C VAL A 5 6.88 2.65 -19.66
N THR A 6 7.66 2.15 -20.61
CA THR A 6 9.13 2.16 -20.55
C THR A 6 9.75 3.56 -20.63
N GLY A 7 9.02 4.56 -21.12
CA GLY A 7 9.48 5.96 -21.17
C GLY A 7 8.95 6.84 -20.04
N ALA A 8 8.12 6.31 -19.13
CA ALA A 8 7.55 7.09 -18.04
C ALA A 8 8.56 7.19 -16.88
N GLN A 9 8.79 8.41 -16.39
CA GLN A 9 9.70 8.66 -15.26
C GLN A 9 9.09 8.26 -13.91
N ARG A 10 7.76 8.28 -13.77
CA ARG A 10 7.05 7.98 -12.51
C ARG A 10 6.00 6.91 -12.69
N TRP A 11 6.06 5.89 -11.85
CA TRP A 11 5.17 4.73 -11.90
C TRP A 11 4.38 4.60 -10.59
N VAL A 12 3.07 4.38 -10.74
CA VAL A 12 2.21 3.95 -9.64
C VAL A 12 2.00 2.45 -9.78
N VAL A 13 2.57 1.68 -8.88
CA VAL A 13 2.48 0.22 -8.86
C VAL A 13 1.37 -0.15 -7.89
N LYS A 14 0.29 -0.77 -8.38
CA LYS A 14 -0.81 -1.26 -7.51
C LYS A 14 -0.70 -2.76 -7.33
N ILE A 15 -0.64 -3.22 -6.08
CA ILE A 15 -0.64 -4.64 -5.74
C ILE A 15 -1.91 -4.97 -4.95
N GLY A 16 -2.72 -5.87 -5.51
CA GLY A 16 -3.99 -6.31 -4.92
C GLY A 16 -3.80 -7.34 -3.80
N SER A 17 -4.83 -7.48 -2.96
CA SER A 17 -4.85 -8.39 -1.80
C SER A 17 -4.48 -9.83 -2.18
N ALA A 18 -5.05 -10.35 -3.27
CA ALA A 18 -4.77 -11.70 -3.76
C ALA A 18 -3.29 -12.00 -4.07
N LEU A 19 -2.48 -10.97 -4.35
CA LEU A 19 -1.04 -11.11 -4.61
C LEU A 19 -0.18 -10.94 -3.35
N LEU A 20 -0.79 -10.55 -2.23
CA LEU A 20 -0.13 -10.23 -0.97
C LEU A 20 -0.54 -11.18 0.17
N THR A 21 -1.56 -12.01 -0.04
CA THR A 21 -2.11 -12.88 1.00
C THR A 21 -1.89 -14.35 0.67
N ALA A 22 -1.44 -15.12 1.66
CA ALA A 22 -1.23 -16.57 1.54
C ALA A 22 -2.53 -17.36 1.85
N ASP A 23 -3.59 -17.12 1.07
CA ASP A 23 -4.88 -17.84 1.14
C ASP A 23 -5.44 -17.99 2.57
N GLY A 24 -5.53 -16.87 3.30
CA GLY A 24 -6.03 -16.83 4.68
C GLY A 24 -4.97 -16.99 5.77
N LYS A 25 -3.71 -17.24 5.43
CA LYS A 25 -2.59 -17.30 6.38
C LYS A 25 -1.91 -15.95 6.65
N GLY A 26 -2.58 -14.84 6.31
CA GLY A 26 -2.04 -13.50 6.43
C GLY A 26 -1.17 -13.12 5.23
N LEU A 27 -0.16 -12.28 5.45
CA LEU A 27 0.68 -11.73 4.39
C LEU A 27 1.71 -12.75 3.88
N ASP A 28 1.82 -12.89 2.56
CA ASP A 28 2.86 -13.68 1.91
C ASP A 28 4.14 -12.84 1.74
N ARG A 29 5.03 -12.92 2.74
CA ARG A 29 6.29 -12.17 2.75
C ARG A 29 7.23 -12.57 1.61
N ASN A 30 7.17 -13.81 1.13
CA ASN A 30 8.01 -14.25 0.01
C ASN A 30 7.52 -13.60 -1.29
N ALA A 31 6.21 -13.60 -1.52
CA ALA A 31 5.63 -12.90 -2.67
C ALA A 31 5.92 -11.39 -2.62
N MET A 32 5.84 -10.77 -1.44
CA MET A 32 6.20 -9.36 -1.25
C MET A 32 7.66 -9.09 -1.61
N GLY A 33 8.60 -9.93 -1.18
CA GLY A 33 10.01 -9.82 -1.52
C GLY A 33 10.26 -9.80 -3.04
N VAL A 34 9.61 -10.70 -3.78
CA VAL A 34 9.70 -10.75 -5.27
C VAL A 34 9.20 -9.45 -5.93
N TRP A 35 8.18 -8.80 -5.36
CA TRP A 35 7.73 -7.50 -5.83
C TRP A 35 8.71 -6.38 -5.49
N VAL A 36 9.28 -6.41 -4.29
CA VAL A 36 10.30 -5.44 -3.85
C VAL A 36 11.53 -5.52 -4.74
N GLU A 37 12.06 -6.70 -5.04
CA GLU A 37 13.23 -6.85 -5.93
C GLU A 37 13.01 -6.18 -7.29
N GLN A 38 11.83 -6.40 -7.89
CA GLN A 38 11.47 -5.77 -9.17
C GLN A 38 11.35 -4.24 -9.05
N MET A 39 10.74 -3.75 -7.97
CA MET A 39 10.61 -2.32 -7.71
C MET A 39 11.97 -1.67 -7.45
N VAL A 40 12.85 -2.32 -6.70
CA VAL A 40 14.23 -1.84 -6.44
C VAL A 40 15.00 -1.72 -7.75
N ALA A 41 14.92 -2.73 -8.64
CA ALA A 41 15.58 -2.66 -9.95
C ALA A 41 15.06 -1.48 -10.81
N LEU A 42 13.76 -1.21 -10.79
CA LEU A 42 13.19 -0.05 -11.47
C LEU A 42 13.66 1.27 -10.85
N HIS A 43 13.70 1.33 -9.52
CA HIS A 43 14.16 2.51 -8.80
C HIS A 43 15.64 2.82 -9.08
N GLU A 44 16.49 1.79 -9.14
CA GLU A 44 17.90 1.91 -9.54
C GLU A 44 18.09 2.35 -11.00
N ALA A 45 17.15 1.99 -11.87
CA ALA A 45 17.10 2.48 -13.24
C ALA A 45 16.59 3.93 -13.36
N GLY A 46 16.33 4.62 -12.24
CA GLY A 46 15.89 6.02 -12.19
C GLY A 46 14.38 6.21 -12.27
N VAL A 47 13.59 5.15 -12.11
CA VAL A 47 12.13 5.25 -12.08
C VAL A 47 11.68 5.69 -10.68
N GLU A 48 10.91 6.78 -10.63
CA GLU A 48 10.23 7.23 -9.43
C GLU A 48 9.04 6.31 -9.12
N LEU A 49 8.98 5.76 -7.91
CA LEU A 49 7.96 4.77 -7.55
C LEU A 49 6.99 5.29 -6.50
N VAL A 50 5.72 4.94 -6.69
CA VAL A 50 4.65 5.02 -5.69
C VAL A 50 3.97 3.66 -5.63
N LEU A 51 3.92 3.05 -4.45
CA LEU A 51 3.24 1.79 -4.23
C LEU A 51 1.83 2.03 -3.69
N VAL A 52 0.83 1.40 -4.30
CA VAL A 52 -0.54 1.32 -3.77
C VAL A 52 -0.79 -0.13 -3.36
N SER A 53 -0.94 -0.36 -2.06
CA SER A 53 -1.07 -1.70 -1.51
C SER A 53 -2.47 -1.93 -0.97
N SER A 54 -3.03 -3.11 -1.25
CA SER A 54 -4.21 -3.63 -0.54
C SER A 54 -3.77 -4.64 0.53
N GLY A 55 -4.71 -5.34 1.18
CA GLY A 55 -4.42 -6.50 2.03
C GLY A 55 -4.45 -6.24 3.54
N ALA A 56 -4.68 -5.00 3.98
CA ALA A 56 -4.77 -4.66 5.40
C ALA A 56 -5.85 -5.46 6.13
N VAL A 57 -7.08 -5.53 5.61
CA VAL A 57 -8.17 -6.31 6.23
C VAL A 57 -7.79 -7.79 6.37
N ALA A 58 -7.26 -8.41 5.32
CA ALA A 58 -6.87 -9.83 5.34
C ALA A 58 -5.73 -10.10 6.33
N ALA A 59 -4.74 -9.21 6.40
CA ALA A 59 -3.67 -9.27 7.39
C ALA A 59 -4.21 -9.14 8.83
N GLY A 60 -5.19 -8.26 9.05
CA GLY A 60 -5.85 -8.07 10.33
C GLY A 60 -6.67 -9.28 10.75
N MET A 61 -7.47 -9.82 9.84
CA MET A 61 -8.25 -11.04 10.07
C MET A 61 -7.36 -12.20 10.51
N SER A 62 -6.24 -12.42 9.81
CA SER A 62 -5.26 -13.45 10.17
C SER A 62 -4.69 -13.24 11.58
N ARG A 63 -4.34 -11.99 11.93
CA ARG A 63 -3.85 -11.63 13.28
C ARG A 63 -4.89 -11.81 14.38
N LEU A 64 -6.15 -11.58 14.07
CA LEU A 64 -7.29 -11.76 14.98
C LEU A 64 -7.78 -13.21 15.06
N GLY A 65 -7.25 -14.12 14.23
CA GLY A 65 -7.72 -15.49 14.13
C GLY A 65 -9.10 -15.63 13.49
N TRP A 66 -9.54 -14.63 12.71
CA TRP A 66 -10.83 -14.65 12.02
C TRP A 66 -10.73 -15.44 10.71
N THR A 67 -11.53 -16.50 10.61
CA THR A 67 -11.57 -17.39 9.44
C THR A 67 -12.59 -16.96 8.39
N ALA A 68 -13.55 -16.12 8.78
CA ALA A 68 -14.57 -15.57 7.90
C ALA A 68 -14.48 -14.04 7.89
N ARG A 69 -14.70 -13.44 6.72
CA ARG A 69 -14.71 -11.97 6.60
C ARG A 69 -15.94 -11.43 7.35
N PRO A 70 -15.76 -10.48 8.29
CA PRO A 70 -16.89 -9.88 8.98
C PRO A 70 -17.74 -9.05 8.02
N SER A 71 -19.04 -8.96 8.31
CA SER A 71 -19.98 -8.12 7.55
C SER A 71 -20.19 -6.73 8.18
N ALA A 72 -19.93 -6.60 9.48
CA ALA A 72 -20.06 -5.34 10.19
C ALA A 72 -18.92 -4.38 9.82
N MET A 73 -19.27 -3.13 9.50
CA MET A 73 -18.27 -2.13 9.07
C MET A 73 -17.19 -1.92 10.13
N HIS A 74 -17.56 -1.75 11.40
CA HIS A 74 -16.60 -1.51 12.47
C HIS A 74 -15.64 -2.69 12.69
N GLU A 75 -16.05 -3.93 12.40
CA GLU A 75 -15.16 -5.10 12.46
C GLU A 75 -14.17 -5.10 11.29
N LEU A 76 -14.62 -4.74 10.09
CA LEU A 76 -13.74 -4.57 8.93
C LEU A 76 -12.70 -3.46 9.18
N GLN A 77 -13.14 -2.33 9.73
CA GLN A 77 -12.26 -1.21 10.10
C GLN A 77 -11.25 -1.62 11.19
N ALA A 78 -11.69 -2.36 12.20
CA ALA A 78 -10.79 -2.89 13.24
C ALA A 78 -9.75 -3.85 12.65
N ALA A 79 -10.15 -4.77 11.77
CA ALA A 79 -9.23 -5.64 11.06
C ALA A 79 -8.25 -4.84 10.19
N ALA A 80 -8.74 -3.87 9.40
CA ALA A 80 -7.90 -3.01 8.59
C ALA A 80 -6.83 -2.28 9.42
N ALA A 81 -7.22 -1.65 10.52
CA ALA A 81 -6.29 -0.94 11.41
C ALA A 81 -5.19 -1.86 11.97
N ILE A 82 -5.58 -3.06 12.46
CA ILE A 82 -4.64 -4.05 13.01
C ILE A 82 -3.71 -4.62 11.93
N GLY A 83 -4.25 -4.87 10.74
CA GLY A 83 -3.50 -5.45 9.64
C GLY A 83 -2.60 -4.45 8.92
N GLN A 84 -2.98 -3.18 8.86
CA GLN A 84 -2.20 -2.11 8.25
C GLN A 84 -0.82 -1.99 8.88
N MET A 85 -0.71 -2.12 10.21
CA MET A 85 0.58 -2.14 10.90
C MET A 85 1.49 -3.26 10.38
N GLY A 86 0.93 -4.45 10.16
CA GLY A 86 1.68 -5.59 9.63
C GLY A 86 2.06 -5.43 8.17
N LEU A 87 1.16 -4.88 7.37
CA LEU A 87 1.37 -4.61 5.95
C LEU A 87 2.52 -3.62 5.74
N VAL A 88 2.49 -2.49 6.45
CA VAL A 88 3.52 -1.45 6.34
C VAL A 88 4.85 -1.97 6.84
N GLN A 89 4.88 -2.70 7.97
CA GLN A 89 6.12 -3.31 8.47
C GLN A 89 6.69 -4.31 7.46
N ALA A 90 5.85 -5.14 6.83
CA ALA A 90 6.32 -6.10 5.84
C ALA A 90 6.92 -5.42 4.60
N TRP A 91 6.31 -4.34 4.10
CA TRP A 91 6.90 -3.53 3.05
C TRP A 91 8.21 -2.87 3.48
N GLU A 92 8.19 -2.17 4.62
CA GLU A 92 9.35 -1.44 5.14
C GLU A 92 10.55 -2.36 5.32
N SER A 93 10.37 -3.51 5.97
CA SER A 93 11.47 -4.44 6.21
C SER A 93 12.02 -5.02 4.91
N SER A 94 11.15 -5.34 3.94
CA SER A 94 11.58 -5.86 2.65
C SER A 94 12.38 -4.82 1.85
N PHE A 95 11.94 -3.55 1.82
CA PHE A 95 12.69 -2.48 1.16
C PHE A 95 13.99 -2.11 1.90
N ALA A 96 14.00 -2.23 3.23
CA ALA A 96 15.17 -1.95 4.06
C ALA A 96 16.33 -2.92 3.77
N GLU A 97 16.04 -4.18 3.40
CA GLU A 97 17.06 -5.15 2.94
C GLU A 97 17.83 -4.64 1.71
N HIS A 98 17.25 -3.73 0.93
CA HIS A 98 17.87 -3.08 -0.22
C HIS A 98 18.31 -1.63 0.05
N GLY A 99 18.37 -1.22 1.31
CA GLY A 99 18.77 0.14 1.71
C GLY A 99 17.80 1.23 1.24
N ARG A 100 16.53 0.90 1.03
CA ARG A 100 15.49 1.85 0.60
C ARG A 100 14.55 2.17 1.74
N HIS A 101 14.21 3.45 1.85
CA HIS A 101 13.20 3.93 2.79
C HIS A 101 11.81 3.87 2.16
N THR A 102 10.83 3.52 2.98
CA THR A 102 9.40 3.63 2.65
C THR A 102 8.69 4.61 3.56
N ALA A 103 7.59 5.19 3.09
CA ALA A 103 6.74 6.06 3.92
C ALA A 103 5.27 5.64 3.81
N GLN A 104 4.63 5.41 4.96
CA GLN A 104 3.19 5.11 4.99
C GLN A 104 2.38 6.38 4.67
N ILE A 105 1.41 6.24 3.78
CA ILE A 105 0.44 7.28 3.45
C ILE A 105 -0.96 6.65 3.48
N LEU A 106 -1.85 7.26 4.26
CA LEU A 106 -3.26 6.89 4.30
C LEU A 106 -4.09 8.06 3.77
N LEU A 107 -4.93 7.82 2.78
CA LEU A 107 -5.77 8.84 2.15
C LEU A 107 -7.17 8.29 1.94
N THR A 108 -8.14 9.19 1.76
CA THR A 108 -9.50 8.85 1.33
C THR A 108 -9.86 9.61 0.06
N HIS A 109 -10.98 9.26 -0.57
CA HIS A 109 -11.54 10.04 -1.65
C HIS A 109 -11.86 11.50 -1.23
N ASP A 110 -12.32 11.70 0.01
CA ASP A 110 -12.63 13.02 0.57
C ASP A 110 -11.37 13.91 0.68
N ASP A 111 -10.22 13.31 1.03
CA ASP A 111 -8.96 14.05 1.09
C ASP A 111 -8.49 14.54 -0.28
N LEU A 112 -8.90 13.87 -1.35
CA LEU A 112 -8.58 14.25 -2.74
C LEU A 112 -9.63 15.18 -3.35
N SER A 113 -10.82 15.23 -2.78
CA SER A 113 -11.92 16.10 -3.21
C SER A 113 -11.83 17.51 -2.62
N ASP A 114 -11.20 17.66 -1.44
CA ASP A 114 -10.86 18.97 -0.88
C ASP A 114 -9.56 19.52 -1.47
N ARG A 115 -9.60 20.72 -2.08
CA ARG A 115 -8.45 21.33 -2.76
C ARG A 115 -7.23 21.49 -1.83
N LYS A 116 -7.44 21.88 -0.57
CA LYS A 116 -6.33 22.14 0.36
C LYS A 116 -5.67 20.82 0.76
N ARG A 117 -6.45 19.80 1.11
CA ARG A 117 -5.96 18.46 1.44
C ARG A 117 -5.27 17.80 0.24
N TYR A 118 -5.85 17.91 -0.96
CA TYR A 118 -5.23 17.44 -2.19
C TYR A 118 -3.84 18.07 -2.41
N LEU A 119 -3.72 19.39 -2.27
CA LEU A 119 -2.44 20.08 -2.44
C LEU A 119 -1.42 19.66 -1.38
N ASN A 120 -1.85 19.39 -0.15
CA ASN A 120 -0.99 18.89 0.92
C ASN A 120 -0.50 17.47 0.61
N ALA A 121 -1.41 16.54 0.31
CA ALA A 121 -1.08 15.15 -0.05
C ALA A 121 -0.14 15.11 -1.26
N ARG A 122 -0.42 15.90 -2.30
CA ARG A 122 0.43 16.02 -3.48
C ARG A 122 1.83 16.53 -3.13
N SER A 123 1.92 17.55 -2.29
CA SER A 123 3.21 18.11 -1.88
C SER A 123 4.04 17.08 -1.13
N THR A 124 3.45 16.40 -0.14
CA THR A 124 4.11 15.32 0.62
C THR A 124 4.59 14.20 -0.30
N LEU A 125 3.73 13.68 -1.17
CA LEU A 125 4.10 12.59 -2.09
C LEU A 125 5.23 12.99 -3.03
N ARG A 126 5.24 14.23 -3.55
CA ARG A 126 6.32 14.73 -4.39
C ARG A 126 7.64 14.81 -3.61
N THR A 127 7.63 15.39 -2.41
CA THR A 127 8.83 15.49 -1.58
C THR A 127 9.39 14.12 -1.24
N LEU A 128 8.55 13.13 -0.90
CA LEU A 128 9.00 11.76 -0.63
C LEU A 128 9.71 11.14 -1.83
N VAL A 129 9.11 11.27 -3.02
CA VAL A 129 9.70 10.78 -4.27
C VAL A 129 11.02 11.50 -4.59
N GLU A 130 11.08 12.83 -4.42
CA GLU A 130 12.29 13.64 -4.62
C GLU A 130 13.43 13.25 -3.65
N LEU A 131 13.09 12.77 -2.45
CA LEU A 131 14.04 12.22 -1.47
C LEU A 131 14.45 10.76 -1.75
N GLY A 132 13.92 10.13 -2.82
CA GLY A 132 14.17 8.73 -3.14
C GLY A 132 13.44 7.73 -2.24
N VAL A 133 12.48 8.20 -1.42
CA VAL A 133 11.63 7.35 -0.58
C VAL A 133 10.50 6.77 -1.43
N VAL A 134 10.14 5.50 -1.21
CA VAL A 134 8.99 4.85 -1.87
C VAL A 134 7.73 5.05 -1.01
N PRO A 135 6.75 5.89 -1.41
CA PRO A 135 5.50 6.00 -0.68
C PRO A 135 4.69 4.71 -0.81
N VAL A 136 4.17 4.22 0.31
CA VAL A 136 3.25 3.07 0.39
C VAL A 136 1.88 3.60 0.79
N ILE A 137 1.02 3.75 -0.22
CA ILE A 137 -0.32 4.32 -0.11
C ILE A 137 -1.32 3.19 0.13
N ASN A 138 -2.20 3.39 1.10
CA ASN A 138 -3.43 2.62 1.26
C ASN A 138 -4.60 3.56 1.64
N GLU A 139 -5.82 3.06 1.59
CA GLU A 139 -6.99 3.80 2.05
C GLU A 139 -6.99 3.95 3.59
N ASN A 140 -7.48 5.08 4.10
CA ASN A 140 -7.71 5.24 5.53
C ASN A 140 -9.03 4.61 5.96
N ASP A 141 -9.05 3.29 6.08
CA ASP A 141 -10.24 2.50 6.37
C ASP A 141 -10.99 2.94 7.65
N THR A 142 -10.29 3.53 8.63
CA THR A 142 -10.89 3.99 9.90
C THR A 142 -11.98 5.04 9.70
N VAL A 143 -11.88 5.85 8.65
CA VAL A 143 -12.76 7.00 8.41
C VAL A 143 -13.60 6.86 7.13
N VAL A 144 -13.39 5.80 6.35
CA VAL A 144 -14.16 5.51 5.13
C VAL A 144 -15.29 4.53 5.45
N THR A 145 -16.48 4.79 4.92
CA THR A 145 -17.68 3.96 5.13
C THR A 145 -18.17 3.23 3.89
N ASP A 146 -17.68 3.58 2.70
CA ASP A 146 -18.34 3.21 1.45
C ASP A 146 -17.57 2.12 0.66
N GLU A 147 -16.23 2.16 0.66
CA GLU A 147 -15.40 1.34 -0.24
C GLU A 147 -14.97 -0.02 0.36
N ILE A 148 -14.87 -0.14 1.69
CA ILE A 148 -14.44 -1.36 2.40
C ILE A 148 -15.35 -2.57 2.13
N ARG A 149 -16.59 -2.33 1.69
CA ARG A 149 -17.57 -3.39 1.40
C ARG A 149 -17.30 -4.13 0.09
N PHE A 150 -16.61 -3.50 -0.87
CA PHE A 150 -16.45 -4.03 -2.24
C PHE A 150 -15.04 -4.53 -2.57
N GLY A 151 -14.04 -4.26 -1.70
CA GLY A 151 -12.62 -4.63 -1.86
C GLY A 151 -12.17 -5.91 -1.15
#